data_AF-A0A183J9C9-F1
#
_entry.id   AF-A0A183J9C9-F1
#
_cell.length_a   1.000
_cell.length_b   1.000
_cell.length_c   1.000
_cell.angle_alpha   90.00
_cell.angle_beta   90.00
_cell.angle_gamma   90.00
#
_symmetry.space_group_name_H-M   'P 1'
#
loop_
_entity.id
_entity.type
_entity.pdbx_description
1 polymer ?
#
loop_
_entity_poly.entity_id
_entity_poly.type
_entity_poly.pdbx_seq_one_letter_code
_entity_poly.pdbx_strand_id
1 'polypeptide(L)'
;MSKVGEFALTMIQQRLLDKQGNSILVNGCCPGYVDTDMTSHKGPLTPAQGAETPVYLAMLPSHATQPKGQFVFQKKVIDWMTGNAI
;
A
#
# COMPACT_ATOMS: atom_id res chain seq x y z
N MET A 1 4.30 -15.60 -3.05
CA MET A 1 5.43 -15.35 -2.13
C MET A 1 6.19 -14.06 -2.41
N SER A 2 6.42 -13.65 -3.68
CA SER A 2 7.14 -12.40 -3.98
C SER A 2 6.58 -11.15 -3.31
N LYS A 3 5.25 -11.05 -3.18
CA LYS A 3 4.56 -9.92 -2.53
C LYS A 3 4.75 -9.83 -1.01
N VAL A 4 5.06 -10.94 -0.34
CA VAL A 4 5.51 -10.92 1.06
C VAL A 4 6.87 -10.23 1.16
N GLY A 5 7.79 -10.55 0.23
CA GLY A 5 9.11 -9.93 0.16
C GLY A 5 9.04 -8.44 -0.15
N GLU A 6 8.20 -8.03 -1.10
CA GLU A 6 7.95 -6.62 -1.39
C GLU A 6 7.46 -5.88 -0.13
N PHE A 7 6.47 -6.42 0.57
CA PHE A 7 5.94 -5.76 1.75
C PHE A 7 6.96 -5.68 2.89
N ALA A 8 7.73 -6.76 3.11
CA ALA A 8 8.83 -6.75 4.07
C ALA A 8 9.87 -5.66 3.73
N LEU A 9 10.22 -5.52 2.45
CA LEU A 9 11.13 -4.46 1.98
C LEU A 9 10.56 -3.07 2.25
N THR A 10 9.28 -2.84 1.99
CA THR A 10 8.61 -1.56 2.29
C THR A 10 8.73 -1.18 3.76
N MET A 11 8.49 -2.12 4.69
CA MET A 11 8.65 -1.86 6.14
C MET A 11 10.11 -1.51 6.49
N ILE A 12 11.08 -2.22 5.91
CA ILE A 12 12.51 -1.95 6.12
C ILE A 12 12.87 -0.57 5.58
N GLN A 13 12.45 -0.25 4.36
CA GLN A 13 12.73 1.02 3.69
C GLN A 13 12.19 2.20 4.50
N GLN A 14 10.96 2.12 5.01
CA GLN A 14 10.41 3.17 5.86
C GLN A 14 11.26 3.37 7.13
N ARG A 15 11.64 2.27 7.82
CA ARG A 15 12.48 2.35 9.03
C ARG A 15 13.85 2.96 8.75
N LEU A 16 14.42 2.75 7.56
CA LEU A 16 15.68 3.37 7.17
C LEU A 16 15.52 4.87 6.92
N LEU A 17 14.45 5.29 6.25
CA LEU A 17 14.14 6.72 6.04
C LEU A 17 13.90 7.45 7.37
N ASP A 18 13.26 6.78 8.33
CA ASP A 18 13.01 7.33 9.66
C ASP A 18 14.31 7.60 10.42
N LYS A 19 15.26 6.66 10.35
CA LYS A 19 16.59 6.82 10.93
C LYS A 19 17.38 7.97 10.30
N GLN A 20 17.09 8.31 9.05
CA GLN A 20 17.70 9.44 8.34
C GLN A 20 17.01 10.78 8.63
N GLY A 21 15.93 10.79 9.42
CA GLY A 21 15.14 11.99 9.70
C GLY A 21 14.34 12.48 8.49
N ASN A 22 14.09 11.61 7.51
CA ASN A 22 13.35 11.96 6.30
C ASN A 22 11.83 11.89 6.54
N SER A 23 11.08 12.85 6.00
CA SER A 23 9.62 12.90 6.08
C SER A 23 8.89 12.10 4.99
N ILE A 24 9.62 11.41 4.10
CA ILE A 24 9.02 10.54 3.07
C ILE A 24 8.21 9.40 3.71
N LEU A 25 7.00 9.21 3.18
CA LEU A 25 6.10 8.12 3.53
C LEU A 25 6.18 7.02 2.46
N VAL A 26 6.43 5.80 2.90
CA VAL A 26 6.50 4.58 2.09
C VAL A 26 5.53 3.58 2.70
N ASN A 27 4.60 3.08 1.89
CA ASN A 27 3.58 2.12 2.31
C ASN A 27 3.41 1.05 1.25
N GLY A 28 3.07 -0.16 1.68
CA GLY A 28 2.62 -1.21 0.78
C GLY A 28 1.11 -1.10 0.60
N CYS A 29 0.62 -1.41 -0.59
CA CYS A 29 -0.83 -1.44 -0.81
C CYS A 29 -1.26 -2.57 -1.73
N CYS A 30 -2.54 -2.90 -1.64
CA CYS A 30 -3.18 -3.82 -2.56
C CYS A 30 -4.27 -3.07 -3.35
N PRO A 31 -4.23 -3.10 -4.70
CA PRO A 31 -5.28 -2.50 -5.53
C PRO A 31 -6.57 -3.34 -5.56
N GLY A 32 -6.58 -4.51 -4.92
CA GLY A 32 -7.66 -5.48 -5.01
C GLY A 32 -7.57 -6.37 -6.26
N TYR A 33 -8.68 -7.04 -6.58
CA TYR A 33 -8.75 -7.91 -7.75
C TYR A 33 -9.32 -7.13 -8.93
N VAL A 34 -8.43 -6.68 -9.83
CA VAL A 34 -8.73 -5.68 -10.87
C VAL A 34 -8.76 -6.32 -12.25
N ASP A 35 -9.71 -5.92 -13.09
CA ASP A 35 -9.83 -6.26 -14.51
C ASP A 35 -8.63 -5.72 -15.30
N THR A 36 -7.64 -6.58 -15.53
CA THR A 36 -6.41 -6.29 -16.27
C THR A 36 -5.91 -7.56 -16.98
N ASP A 37 -4.96 -7.43 -17.89
CA ASP A 37 -4.31 -8.57 -18.55
C ASP A 37 -3.73 -9.57 -17.52
N MET A 38 -3.16 -9.07 -16.42
CA MET A 38 -2.58 -9.89 -15.35
C MET A 38 -3.61 -10.81 -14.68
N THR A 39 -4.87 -10.38 -14.60
CA THR A 39 -5.98 -11.17 -14.04
C THR A 39 -6.82 -11.86 -15.11
N SER A 40 -6.36 -11.83 -16.38
CA SER A 40 -7.11 -12.31 -17.54
C SER A 40 -8.53 -11.74 -17.63
N HIS A 41 -8.69 -10.47 -17.27
CA HIS A 41 -9.97 -9.77 -17.25
C HIS A 41 -11.06 -10.39 -16.35
N LYS A 42 -10.65 -11.06 -15.26
CA LYS A 42 -11.58 -11.71 -14.31
C LYS A 42 -11.76 -10.95 -13.00
N GLY A 43 -11.08 -9.82 -12.81
CA GLY A 43 -11.23 -8.99 -11.62
C GLY A 43 -12.57 -8.24 -11.61
N PRO A 44 -13.28 -8.16 -10.48
CA PRO A 44 -14.54 -7.41 -10.38
C PRO A 44 -14.36 -5.88 -10.37
N LEU A 45 -13.14 -5.39 -10.10
CA LEU A 45 -12.84 -3.95 -10.05
C LEU A 45 -12.32 -3.46 -11.40
N THR A 46 -12.74 -2.28 -11.82
CA THR A 46 -12.13 -1.57 -12.96
C THR A 46 -10.72 -1.06 -12.61
N PRO A 47 -9.84 -0.81 -13.59
CA PRO A 47 -8.54 -0.16 -13.35
C PRO A 47 -8.61 1.14 -12.55
N ALA A 48 -9.64 1.96 -12.80
CA ALA A 48 -9.86 3.20 -12.05
C ALA A 48 -10.15 2.96 -10.57
N GLN A 49 -11.00 1.97 -10.26
CA GLN A 49 -11.28 1.57 -8.87
C GLN A 49 -10.04 0.96 -8.19
N GLY A 50 -9.27 0.14 -8.92
CA GLY A 50 -8.01 -0.42 -8.42
C GLY A 50 -6.95 0.64 -8.10
N ALA A 51 -6.95 1.75 -8.84
CA ALA A 51 -6.02 2.86 -8.64
C ALA A 51 -6.33 3.72 -7.40
N GLU A 52 -7.53 3.62 -6.81
CA GLU A 52 -7.93 4.48 -5.70
C GLU A 52 -6.98 4.44 -4.51
N THR A 53 -6.58 3.25 -4.03
CA THR A 53 -5.70 3.13 -2.86
C THR A 53 -4.26 3.59 -3.17
N PRO A 54 -3.64 3.18 -4.29
CA PRO A 54 -2.34 3.73 -4.71
C PRO A 54 -2.34 5.26 -4.85
N VAL A 55 -3.36 5.83 -5.51
CA VAL A 55 -3.46 7.30 -5.70
C VAL A 55 -3.67 8.01 -4.37
N TYR A 56 -4.51 7.47 -3.48
CA TYR A 56 -4.69 7.98 -2.13
C TYR A 56 -3.36 8.08 -1.36
N LEU A 57 -2.52 7.03 -1.42
CA LEU A 57 -1.21 7.02 -0.76
C LEU A 57 -0.21 7.98 -1.40
N ALA A 58 -0.24 8.11 -2.73
CA ALA A 58 0.62 9.04 -3.45
C ALA A 58 0.25 10.52 -3.20
N MET A 59 -1.02 10.78 -2.86
CA MET A 59 -1.59 12.12 -2.68
C MET A 59 -1.81 12.48 -1.20
N LEU A 60 -1.14 11.79 -0.26
CA LEU A 60 -1.21 12.17 1.15
C LEU A 60 -0.75 13.63 1.35
N PRO A 61 -1.41 14.40 2.24
CA PRO A 61 -1.01 15.77 2.53
C PRO A 61 0.47 15.87 2.87
N SER A 62 1.12 16.98 2.50
CA SER A 62 2.56 17.20 2.73
C SER A 62 2.99 17.15 4.20
N HIS A 63 2.05 17.36 5.12
CA HIS A 63 2.24 17.30 6.57
C HIS A 63 1.70 16.01 7.19
N ALA A 64 1.26 15.05 6.38
CA ALA A 64 0.79 13.76 6.87
C ALA A 64 1.96 12.99 7.50
N THR A 65 1.70 12.39 8.65
CA THR A 65 2.65 11.51 9.35
C THR A 65 2.26 10.03 9.25
N GLN A 66 1.05 9.75 8.76
CA GLN A 66 0.47 8.42 8.61
C GLN A 66 -0.45 8.35 7.37
N PRO A 67 -0.68 7.16 6.79
CA PRO A 67 -0.04 5.88 7.13
C PRO A 67 1.44 5.87 6.74
N LYS A 68 2.25 5.12 7.49
CA LYS A 68 3.70 5.10 7.36
C LYS A 68 4.25 3.69 7.62
N GLY A 69 4.88 3.07 6.62
CA GLY A 69 5.37 1.69 6.69
C GLY A 69 4.26 0.65 6.86
N GLN A 70 3.03 0.96 6.47
CA GLN A 70 1.85 0.13 6.68
C GLN A 70 1.43 -0.62 5.42
N PHE A 71 0.62 -1.68 5.60
CA PHE A 71 -0.14 -2.29 4.51
C PHE A 71 -1.51 -1.63 4.43
N VAL A 72 -1.90 -1.17 3.24
CA VAL A 72 -3.15 -0.44 3.04
C VAL A 72 -3.99 -1.10 1.96
N PHE A 73 -5.26 -1.33 2.27
CA PHE A 73 -6.25 -1.91 1.37
C PHE A 73 -7.56 -1.13 1.49
N GLN A 74 -8.14 -0.74 0.35
CA GLN A 74 -9.37 0.08 0.30
C GLN A 74 -9.26 1.35 1.20
N LYS A 75 -8.12 2.03 1.15
CA LYS A 75 -7.81 3.23 1.96
C LYS A 75 -7.81 2.99 3.49
N LYS A 76 -7.79 1.73 3.95
CA LYS A 76 -7.70 1.34 5.36
C LYS A 76 -6.38 0.66 5.65
N VAL A 77 -5.82 0.92 6.83
CA VAL A 77 -4.65 0.20 7.31
C VAL A 77 -5.08 -1.21 7.71
N ILE A 78 -4.35 -2.20 7.22
CA ILE A 78 -4.58 -3.60 7.51
C ILE A 78 -3.38 -4.13 8.30
N ASP A 79 -3.67 -4.82 9.40
CA ASP A 79 -2.68 -5.57 10.15
C ASP A 79 -2.12 -6.68 9.26
N TRP A 80 -0.83 -6.60 8.99
CA TRP A 80 -0.15 -7.54 8.10
C TRP A 80 -0.16 -8.98 8.61
N MET A 81 -0.20 -9.20 9.92
CA MET A 81 -0.11 -10.53 10.53
C MET A 81 -1.48 -11.22 10.61
N THR A 82 -2.53 -10.44 10.84
CA THR A 82 -3.89 -10.95 11.07
C THR A 82 -4.83 -10.74 9.89
N GLY A 83 -4.50 -9.83 8.97
CA GLY A 83 -5.33 -9.48 7.81
C GLY A 83 -6.54 -8.60 8.15
N ASN A 84 -6.67 -8.16 9.40
CA ASN A 84 -7.78 -7.34 9.86
C ASN A 84 -7.49 -5.84 9.72
N ALA A 85 -8.52 -5.02 9.58
CA ALA A 85 -8.34 -3.56 9.63
C ALA A 85 -7.93 -3.11 11.04
N ILE A 86 -7.02 -2.14 11.10
CA ILE A 86 -6.57 -1.46 12.33
C ILE A 86 -7.22 -0.08 12.43
#